data_AF-A0AAE7DJD5-F1
#
_entry.id   AF-A0AAE7DJD5-F1
#
_cell.length_a   1.000
_cell.length_b   1.000
_cell.length_c   1.000
_cell.angle_alpha   90.00
_cell.angle_beta   90.00
_cell.angle_gamma   90.00
#
_symmetry.space_group_name_H-M   'P 1'
#
loop_
_entity.id
_entity.type
_entity.pdbx_description
1 polymer ?
#
loop_
_entity_poly.entity_id
_entity_poly.type
_entity_poly.pdbx_seq_one_letter_code
_entity_poly.pdbx_strand_id
1 'polypeptide(L)'
;MNVIERFALVQHHGPYEDWPAKTPVIIDGSVSSLAISGFNLLHQYETAAGYLLVTDFDCPFEEAVCFVLVSKDLATVLNERTVGQMYNSFWLDEVFWLDEAHFYATFHDYADYRFYFTIRPYGIPWIYPRLGLACRRFNAKSGKWRRDIR
;
A
#
# COMPACT_ATOMS: atom_id res chain seq x y z
N MET A 1 14.62 -3.65 -7.17
CA MET A 1 13.77 -2.70 -6.41
C MET A 1 14.69 -1.74 -5.68
N ASN A 2 14.38 -0.45 -5.68
CA ASN A 2 15.16 0.57 -4.96
C ASN A 2 14.25 1.37 -4.02
N VAL A 3 14.71 1.63 -2.80
CA VAL A 3 14.13 2.66 -1.94
C VAL A 3 14.49 4.02 -2.53
N ILE A 4 13.53 4.93 -2.59
CA ILE A 4 13.70 6.26 -3.20
C ILE A 4 13.15 7.35 -2.29
N GLU A 5 13.43 8.61 -2.60
CA GLU A 5 12.87 9.78 -1.94
C GLU A 5 12.50 10.81 -3.01
N ARG A 6 11.31 10.64 -3.59
CA ARG A 6 10.83 11.42 -4.74
C ARG A 6 9.42 11.98 -4.55
N PHE A 7 8.62 11.22 -3.82
CA PHE A 7 7.21 11.49 -3.60
C PHE A 7 6.98 12.06 -2.20
N ALA A 8 6.00 12.95 -2.11
CA ALA A 8 5.38 13.38 -0.86
C ALA A 8 3.87 13.56 -1.07
N LEU A 9 3.12 13.71 0.01
CA LEU A 9 1.69 13.99 -0.03
C LEU A 9 1.40 15.40 0.46
N VAL A 10 0.45 16.07 -0.19
CA VAL A 10 -0.06 17.36 0.29
C VAL A 10 -0.63 17.16 1.70
N GLN A 11 -0.19 18.00 2.63
CA GLN A 11 -0.65 17.96 4.01
C GLN A 11 -2.05 18.58 4.11
N HIS A 12 -2.90 17.95 4.91
CA HIS A 12 -4.24 18.44 5.19
C HIS A 12 -4.27 19.11 6.56
N HIS A 13 -5.03 20.20 6.66
CA HIS A 13 -5.18 20.97 7.88
C HIS A 13 -6.67 21.13 8.19
N GLY A 14 -7.01 21.21 9.48
CA GLY A 14 -8.39 21.29 9.94
C GLY A 14 -8.96 19.94 10.34
N PRO A 15 -10.28 19.86 10.58
CA PRO A 15 -10.95 18.65 11.05
C PRO A 15 -10.77 17.48 10.08
N TYR A 16 -10.53 16.28 10.62
CA TYR A 16 -10.31 15.07 9.83
C TYR A 16 -11.52 14.74 8.93
N GLU A 17 -12.74 15.05 9.37
CA GLU A 17 -13.96 14.76 8.61
C GLU A 17 -14.06 15.55 7.29
N ASP A 18 -13.34 16.67 7.17
CA ASP A 18 -13.34 17.54 6.00
C ASP A 18 -12.26 17.13 4.97
N TRP A 19 -11.41 16.17 5.31
CA TRP A 19 -10.29 15.79 4.45
C TRP A 19 -10.80 15.01 3.22
N PRO A 20 -10.17 15.20 2.05
CA PRO A 20 -10.61 14.55 0.82
C PRO A 20 -10.33 13.04 0.87
N ALA A 21 -11.12 12.25 0.15
CA ALA A 21 -10.90 10.79 0.06
C ALA A 21 -9.55 10.38 -0.57
N LYS A 22 -8.93 11.29 -1.34
CA LYS A 22 -7.62 11.10 -1.97
C LYS A 22 -6.76 12.34 -1.82
N THR A 23 -5.47 12.13 -1.63
CA THR A 23 -4.48 13.18 -1.42
C THR A 23 -3.68 13.44 -2.69
N PRO A 24 -3.56 14.70 -3.14
CA PRO A 24 -2.67 15.06 -4.22
C PRO A 24 -1.21 14.70 -3.91
N VAL A 25 -0.52 14.14 -4.91
CA VAL A 25 0.88 13.73 -4.80
C VAL A 25 1.80 14.88 -5.23
N ILE A 26 2.81 15.15 -4.44
CA ILE A 26 3.93 16.03 -4.77
C ILE A 26 5.05 15.14 -5.35
N ILE A 27 5.54 15.49 -6.53
CA ILE A 27 6.61 14.76 -7.23
C ILE A 27 7.75 15.74 -7.48
N ASP A 28 8.94 15.43 -6.98
CA ASP A 28 10.13 16.29 -7.12
C ASP A 28 9.86 17.75 -6.67
N GLY A 29 9.06 17.91 -5.61
CA GLY A 29 8.70 19.22 -5.04
C GLY A 29 7.54 19.95 -5.73
N SER A 30 6.97 19.41 -6.81
CA SER A 30 5.82 20.02 -7.52
C SER A 30 4.54 19.22 -7.31
N VAL A 31 3.42 19.92 -7.05
CA VAL A 31 2.10 19.28 -6.96
C VAL A 31 1.73 18.71 -8.34
N SER A 32 1.48 17.41 -8.39
CA SER A 32 1.05 16.71 -9.59
C SER A 32 -0.47 16.62 -9.70
N SER A 33 -0.97 16.19 -10.86
CA SER A 33 -2.39 15.86 -11.04
C SER A 33 -2.77 14.49 -10.46
N LEU A 34 -1.81 13.70 -9.97
CA LEU A 34 -2.08 12.43 -9.32
C LEU A 34 -2.65 12.66 -7.93
N ALA A 35 -3.68 11.88 -7.60
CA ALA A 35 -4.21 11.76 -6.25
C ALA A 35 -4.34 10.28 -5.87
N ILE A 36 -3.86 9.93 -4.68
CA ILE A 36 -3.82 8.56 -4.17
C ILE A 36 -4.50 8.47 -2.80
N SER A 37 -4.89 7.26 -2.38
CA SER A 37 -5.48 7.05 -1.07
C SER A 37 -4.43 7.17 0.05
N GLY A 38 -4.87 7.60 1.23
CA GLY A 38 -4.02 7.89 2.39
C GLY A 38 -3.58 9.36 2.48
N PHE A 39 -3.13 9.75 3.66
CA PHE A 39 -2.74 11.08 4.07
C PHE A 39 -1.25 11.19 4.40
N ASN A 40 -0.64 10.15 4.96
CA ASN A 40 0.81 10.10 5.13
C ASN A 40 1.46 9.11 4.15
N LEU A 41 2.68 9.43 3.73
CA LEU A 41 3.53 8.54 2.95
C LEU A 41 4.51 7.82 3.89
N LEU A 42 4.37 6.51 4.02
CA LEU A 42 5.19 5.66 4.88
C LEU A 42 6.43 5.16 4.14
N HIS A 43 6.24 4.63 2.94
CA HIS A 43 7.32 4.11 2.11
C HIS A 43 7.10 4.38 0.64
N GLN A 44 8.19 4.42 -0.10
CA GLN A 44 8.18 4.58 -1.54
C GLN A 44 9.29 3.74 -2.17
N TYR A 45 8.94 3.01 -3.21
CA TYR A 45 9.83 2.09 -3.87
C TYR A 45 9.76 2.27 -5.38
N GLU A 46 10.92 2.24 -6.02
CA GLU A 46 11.04 2.09 -7.45
C GLU A 46 11.12 0.60 -7.83
N THR A 47 10.24 0.17 -8.72
CA THR A 47 10.21 -1.19 -9.28
C THR A 47 10.32 -1.17 -10.79
N ALA A 48 10.51 -2.32 -11.42
CA ALA A 48 10.51 -2.41 -12.88
C ALA A 48 9.16 -2.02 -13.51
N ALA A 49 8.04 -2.28 -12.81
CA ALA A 49 6.69 -2.05 -13.33
C ALA A 49 6.12 -0.65 -13.04
N GLY A 50 6.73 0.09 -12.11
CA GLY A 50 6.20 1.36 -11.61
C GLY A 50 6.78 1.78 -10.27
N TYR A 51 6.16 2.77 -9.65
CA TYR A 51 6.46 3.19 -8.28
C TYR A 51 5.42 2.63 -7.33
N LEU A 52 5.85 1.97 -6.26
CA LEU A 52 4.97 1.54 -5.19
C LEU A 52 5.03 2.56 -4.06
N LEU A 53 3.90 3.17 -3.73
CA LEU A 53 3.74 4.10 -2.62
C LEU A 53 2.91 3.40 -1.54
N VAL A 54 3.38 3.46 -0.31
CA VAL A 54 2.70 2.91 0.86
C VAL A 54 2.27 4.07 1.74
N THR A 55 0.98 4.17 1.99
CA THR A 55 0.35 5.29 2.67
C THR A 55 -0.61 4.81 3.74
N ASP A 56 -0.97 5.66 4.69
CA ASP A 56 -1.94 5.38 5.75
C ASP A 56 -2.90 6.57 5.91
N PHE A 57 -3.93 6.44 6.75
CA PHE A 57 -4.91 7.51 6.98
C PHE A 57 -4.71 8.25 8.31
N ASP A 58 -3.70 7.90 9.12
CA ASP A 58 -3.49 8.48 10.46
C ASP A 58 -4.78 8.49 11.31
N CYS A 59 -5.60 7.46 11.15
CA CYS A 59 -6.89 7.32 11.79
C CYS A 59 -6.72 6.53 13.08
N PRO A 60 -6.98 7.13 14.26
CA PRO A 60 -6.79 6.45 15.54
C PRO A 60 -7.81 5.33 15.81
N PHE A 61 -8.84 5.18 14.97
CA PHE A 61 -9.95 4.23 15.19
C PHE A 61 -9.95 3.04 14.22
N GLU A 62 -9.78 3.30 12.92
CA GLU A 62 -9.83 2.28 11.86
C GLU A 62 -8.68 2.50 10.88
N GLU A 63 -7.45 2.45 11.41
CA GLU A 63 -6.24 2.62 10.59
C GLU A 63 -6.20 1.60 9.44
N ALA A 64 -5.86 2.07 8.25
CA ALA A 64 -5.78 1.26 7.06
C ALA A 64 -4.60 1.70 6.21
N VAL A 65 -3.84 0.72 5.71
CA VAL A 65 -2.64 0.99 4.90
C VAL A 65 -2.95 0.72 3.45
N CYS A 66 -2.69 1.72 2.62
CA CYS A 66 -2.86 1.69 1.19
C CYS A 66 -1.52 1.40 0.49
N PHE A 67 -1.56 0.50 -0.48
CA PHE A 67 -0.46 0.14 -1.35
C PHE A 67 -0.85 0.55 -2.77
N VAL A 68 -0.21 1.60 -3.28
CA VAL A 68 -0.59 2.28 -4.53
C VAL A 68 0.53 2.08 -5.54
N LEU A 69 0.22 1.44 -6.67
CA LEU A 69 1.15 1.28 -7.78
C LEU A 69 0.91 2.39 -8.81
N VAL A 70 1.89 3.25 -9.01
CA VAL A 70 1.88 4.38 -9.95
C VAL A 70 2.74 4.04 -11.18
N SER A 71 2.31 4.49 -12.35
CA SER A 71 3.04 4.29 -13.61
C SER A 71 4.37 5.03 -13.64
N LYS A 72 5.32 4.53 -14.45
CA LYS A 72 6.65 5.16 -14.63
C LYS A 72 6.61 6.54 -15.27
N ASP A 73 5.58 6.80 -16.08
CA ASP A 73 5.31 8.11 -16.68
C ASP A 73 4.69 9.11 -15.70
N LEU A 74 4.43 8.70 -14.45
CA LEU A 74 3.88 9.53 -13.37
C LEU A 74 2.50 10.11 -13.68
N ALA A 75 1.79 9.55 -14.67
CA ALA A 75 0.50 10.07 -15.12
C ALA A 75 -0.69 9.32 -14.52
N THR A 76 -0.51 8.07 -14.08
CA THR A 76 -1.64 7.21 -13.69
C THR A 76 -1.38 6.33 -12.47
N VAL A 77 -2.43 6.11 -11.68
CA VAL A 77 -2.48 5.02 -10.71
C VAL A 77 -2.85 3.74 -11.45
N LEU A 78 -1.93 2.79 -11.50
CA LEU A 78 -2.10 1.51 -12.17
C LEU A 78 -2.96 0.53 -11.37
N ASN A 79 -2.81 0.55 -10.03
CA ASN A 79 -3.62 -0.24 -9.13
C ASN A 79 -3.46 0.23 -7.68
N GLU A 80 -4.41 -0.15 -6.84
CA GLU A 80 -4.37 0.15 -5.42
C GLU A 80 -4.93 -1.03 -4.62
N ARG A 81 -4.34 -1.28 -3.45
CA ARG A 81 -4.83 -2.26 -2.48
C ARG A 81 -4.80 -1.63 -1.10
N THR A 82 -5.91 -1.75 -0.38
CA THR A 82 -6.00 -1.31 1.01
C THR A 82 -6.06 -2.52 1.91
N VAL A 83 -5.20 -2.55 2.92
CA VAL A 83 -5.30 -3.48 4.04
C VAL A 83 -5.95 -2.72 5.18
N GLY A 84 -7.22 -3.04 5.43
CA GLY A 84 -8.07 -2.40 6.42
C GLY A 84 -9.34 -3.20 6.60
N GLN A 85 -9.92 -3.16 7.80
CA GLN A 85 -11.16 -3.84 8.12
C GLN A 85 -11.92 -3.03 9.18
N MET A 86 -13.26 -2.99 9.08
CA MET A 86 -14.08 -2.35 10.11
C MET A 86 -13.72 -2.87 11.51
N TYR A 87 -13.66 -1.96 12.48
CA TYR A 87 -13.32 -2.22 13.88
C TYR A 87 -11.92 -2.83 14.10
N ASN A 88 -11.01 -2.70 13.14
CA ASN A 88 -9.62 -3.12 13.25
C ASN A 88 -8.70 -2.00 12.78
N SER A 89 -7.58 -1.82 13.45
CA SER A 89 -6.54 -0.87 13.05
C SER A 89 -5.32 -1.62 12.54
N PHE A 90 -4.86 -1.28 11.35
CA PHE A 90 -3.71 -1.89 10.69
C PHE A 90 -2.53 -0.94 10.67
N TRP A 91 -1.72 -0.98 11.73
CA TRP A 91 -0.46 -0.24 11.77
C TRP A 91 0.63 -1.02 11.05
N LEU A 92 1.17 -0.46 9.97
CA LEU A 92 2.26 -1.10 9.24
C LEU A 92 3.48 -1.23 10.15
N ASP A 93 3.99 -2.46 10.25
CA ASP A 93 5.22 -2.75 10.99
C ASP A 93 6.41 -2.73 10.03
N GLU A 94 6.42 -3.61 9.03
CA GLU A 94 7.51 -3.65 8.05
C GLU A 94 7.05 -4.20 6.67
N VAL A 95 7.78 -3.78 5.62
CA VAL A 95 7.62 -4.28 4.25
C VAL A 95 8.85 -5.08 3.86
N PHE A 96 8.66 -6.39 3.65
CA PHE A 96 9.74 -7.31 3.30
C PHE A 96 9.68 -7.69 1.83
N TRP A 97 10.72 -7.34 1.09
CA TRP A 97 10.87 -7.74 -0.31
C TRP A 97 11.43 -9.17 -0.41
N LEU A 98 10.77 -10.01 -1.22
CA LEU A 98 11.20 -11.37 -1.52
C LEU A 98 12.04 -11.41 -2.80
N ASP A 99 11.65 -10.61 -3.78
CA ASP A 99 12.34 -10.40 -5.05
C ASP A 99 11.89 -9.05 -5.66
N GLU A 100 12.12 -8.81 -6.95
CA GLU A 100 11.78 -7.53 -7.60
C GLU A 100 10.28 -7.27 -7.78
N ALA A 101 9.44 -8.30 -7.69
CA ALA A 101 8.01 -8.26 -7.96
C ALA A 101 7.15 -8.72 -6.77
N HIS A 102 7.73 -9.41 -5.80
CA HIS A 102 7.02 -9.98 -4.66
C HIS A 102 7.54 -9.39 -3.35
N PHE A 103 6.61 -9.02 -2.49
CA PHE A 103 6.88 -8.57 -1.14
C PHE A 103 5.75 -9.01 -0.21
N TYR A 104 5.96 -8.92 1.09
CA TYR A 104 4.87 -9.01 2.06
C TYR A 104 4.97 -7.91 3.10
N ALA A 105 3.82 -7.50 3.62
CA ALA A 105 3.73 -6.57 4.75
C ALA A 105 3.34 -7.31 6.03
N THR A 106 3.93 -6.87 7.14
CA THR A 106 3.51 -7.20 8.51
C THR A 106 2.84 -6.00 9.16
N PHE A 107 2.00 -6.28 10.15
CA PHE A 107 1.24 -5.26 10.87
C PHE A 107 1.33 -5.55 12.36
N HIS A 108 1.37 -4.50 13.16
CA HIS A 108 1.34 -4.62 14.62
C HIS A 108 0.11 -5.40 15.08
N ASP A 109 0.24 -6.14 16.18
CA ASP A 109 -0.79 -7.02 16.76
C ASP A 109 -1.26 -8.17 15.85
N TYR A 110 -0.62 -8.37 14.70
CA TYR A 110 -0.97 -9.40 13.73
C TYR A 110 0.23 -10.28 13.36
N ALA A 111 1.02 -10.70 14.36
CA ALA A 111 2.23 -11.52 14.18
C ALA A 111 1.99 -12.85 13.43
N ASP A 112 0.79 -13.42 13.55
CA ASP A 112 0.40 -14.64 12.83
C ASP A 112 0.02 -14.38 11.36
N TYR A 113 -0.01 -13.14 10.89
CA TYR A 113 -0.49 -12.77 9.57
C TYR A 113 0.62 -12.16 8.72
N ARG A 114 0.56 -12.45 7.41
CA ARG A 114 1.37 -11.81 6.39
C ARG A 114 0.51 -11.50 5.18
N PHE A 115 0.64 -10.28 4.68
CA PHE A 115 -0.07 -9.81 3.50
C PHE A 115 0.89 -9.82 2.33
N TYR A 116 0.76 -10.81 1.45
CA TYR A 116 1.64 -10.98 0.30
C TYR A 116 1.12 -10.18 -0.88
N PHE A 117 2.03 -9.45 -1.52
CA PHE A 117 1.76 -8.64 -2.69
C PHE A 117 2.52 -9.17 -3.90
N THR A 118 1.95 -8.94 -5.07
CA THR A 118 2.56 -9.30 -6.35
C THR A 118 2.38 -8.17 -7.34
N ILE A 119 3.49 -7.56 -7.75
CA ILE A 119 3.55 -6.52 -8.77
C ILE A 119 3.68 -7.20 -10.13
N ARG A 120 2.76 -6.90 -11.05
CA ARG A 120 2.73 -7.48 -12.39
C ARG A 120 3.00 -6.39 -13.43
N PRO A 121 3.84 -6.66 -14.46
CA PRO A 121 4.15 -5.69 -15.50
C PRO A 121 2.93 -5.34 -16.36
N TYR A 122 2.00 -6.28 -16.49
CA TYR A 122 0.74 -6.14 -17.19
C TYR A 122 -0.42 -6.56 -16.29
N GLY A 123 -1.59 -5.97 -16.53
CA GLY A 123 -2.82 -6.33 -15.84
C GLY A 123 -4.04 -6.07 -16.71
N ILE A 124 -5.08 -6.87 -16.46
CA ILE A 124 -6.42 -6.67 -17.01
C ILE A 124 -7.28 -6.18 -15.85
N PRO A 125 -7.95 -5.02 -15.96
CA PRO A 125 -8.85 -4.54 -14.91
C PRO A 125 -9.80 -5.66 -14.45
N TRP A 126 -9.99 -5.79 -13.13
CA TRP A 126 -10.90 -6.74 -12.46
C TRP A 126 -10.55 -8.24 -12.52
N ILE A 127 -9.82 -8.71 -13.54
CA ILE A 127 -9.48 -10.13 -13.70
C ILE A 127 -8.05 -10.43 -13.25
N TYR A 128 -7.14 -9.51 -13.54
CA TYR A 128 -5.72 -9.71 -13.34
C TYR A 128 -5.07 -8.39 -12.90
N PRO A 129 -5.23 -8.01 -11.62
CA PRO A 129 -4.76 -6.72 -11.14
C PRO A 129 -3.23 -6.64 -11.21
N ARG A 130 -2.73 -5.45 -11.54
CA ARG A 130 -1.27 -5.18 -11.55
C ARG A 130 -0.65 -5.25 -10.16
N LEU A 131 -1.47 -5.08 -9.12
CA LEU A 131 -1.08 -5.32 -7.73
C LEU A 131 -2.00 -6.41 -7.14
N GLY A 132 -1.47 -7.62 -7.04
CA GLY A 132 -2.14 -8.73 -6.35
C GLY A 132 -1.97 -8.61 -4.84
N LEU A 133 -2.96 -9.07 -4.08
CA LEU A 133 -2.94 -9.16 -2.62
C LEU A 133 -3.45 -10.54 -2.20
N ALA A 134 -2.74 -11.19 -1.29
CA ALA A 134 -3.16 -12.42 -0.63
C ALA A 134 -2.78 -12.40 0.85
N CYS A 135 -3.77 -12.50 1.73
CA CYS A 135 -3.55 -12.68 3.14
C CYS A 135 -3.23 -14.15 3.45
N ARG A 136 -2.25 -14.38 4.33
CA ARG A 136 -1.95 -15.71 4.87
C ARG A 136 -1.78 -15.64 6.38
N ARG A 137 -2.32 -16.66 7.06
CA ARG A 137 -2.14 -16.87 8.49
C ARG A 137 -1.23 -18.06 8.76
N PHE A 138 -0.32 -17.92 9.72
CA PHE A 138 0.51 -19.00 10.21
C PHE A 138 -0.33 -19.98 11.03
N ASN A 139 -0.22 -21.27 10.70
CA ASN A 139 -0.86 -22.34 11.46
C ASN A 139 0.20 -23.06 12.28
N ALA A 140 0.27 -22.74 13.58
CA ALA A 140 1.26 -23.31 14.51
C ALA A 140 1.23 -24.85 14.57
N LYS A 141 0.05 -25.47 14.46
CA LYS A 141 -0.09 -26.94 14.50
C LYS A 141 0.54 -27.64 13.30
N SER A 142 0.53 -26.99 12.13
CA SER A 142 1.06 -27.57 10.88
C SER A 142 2.38 -26.95 10.42
N GLY A 143 2.85 -25.89 11.09
CA GLY A 143 4.04 -25.13 10.70
C GLY A 143 3.93 -24.44 9.33
N LYS A 144 2.71 -24.26 8.80
CA LYS A 144 2.46 -23.80 7.43
C LYS A 144 1.65 -22.51 7.41
N TRP A 145 1.96 -21.65 6.45
CA TRP A 145 1.15 -20.49 6.09
C TRP A 145 -0.03 -20.94 5.24
N ARG A 146 -1.25 -20.59 5.65
CA ARG A 146 -2.49 -20.89 4.91
C ARG A 146 -3.15 -19.60 4.44
N ARG A 147 -3.80 -19.66 3.29
CA ARG A 147 -4.59 -18.53 2.77
C ARG A 147 -5.68 -18.16 3.77
N ASP A 148 -5.83 -16.86 3.99
CA ASP A 148 -6.87 -16.23 4.79
C ASP A 148 -7.51 -15.11 3.94
N ILE A 149 -8.69 -14.63 4.33
CA ILE A 149 -9.50 -13.64 3.58
C ILE A 149 -9.66 -12.31 4.33
N ARG A 150 -8.85 -12.11 5.37
CA ARG A 150 -8.87 -10.90 6.19
C ARG A 150 -8.77 -9.62 5.38
#